data_AF-A0A9Q0I1S4-F1
#
_entry.id   AF-A0A9Q0I1S4-F1
#
_cell.length_a   1.000
_cell.length_b   1.000
_cell.length_c   1.000
_cell.angle_alpha   90.00
_cell.angle_beta   90.00
_cell.angle_gamma   90.00
#
_symmetry.space_group_name_H-M   'P 1'
#
loop_
_entity.id
_entity.type
_entity.pdbx_description
1 polymer ?
#
loop_
_entity_poly.entity_id
_entity_poly.type
_entity_poly.pdbx_seq_one_letter_code
_entity_poly.pdbx_strand_id
1 'polypeptide(L)'
;MNGNQVENPIDLYIYVIDMNDNRPEFRNQVYNGSVDEGSKPGTYVMHVSAFDADDNTTANGMVRYRILSQTPHSPIPNMFTINSETGDIVTVAAGLDCE
;
A
#
# COMPACT_ATOMS: atom_id res chain seq x y z
N MET A 1 33.67 40.54 34.03
CA MET A 1 32.33 41.14 34.07
C MET A 1 31.35 40.02 33.83
N ASN A 2 30.74 39.48 34.89
CA ASN A 2 29.70 38.47 34.74
C ASN A 2 28.37 39.22 34.67
N GLY A 3 27.78 39.29 33.48
CA GLY A 3 26.46 39.87 33.30
C GLY A 3 25.44 39.04 34.07
N ASN A 4 24.66 39.69 34.93
CA ASN A 4 23.56 39.04 35.63
C ASN A 4 22.55 38.54 34.59
N GLN A 5 22.11 37.30 34.72
CA GLN A 5 21.06 36.74 33.89
C GLN A 5 19.74 37.48 34.23
N VAL A 6 19.21 38.21 33.26
CA VAL A 6 18.10 39.16 33.49
C VAL A 6 16.73 38.48 33.37
N GLU A 7 16.65 37.37 32.62
CA GLU A 7 15.42 36.60 32.46
C GLU A 7 15.68 35.08 32.47
N ASN A 8 14.66 34.34 32.91
CA ASN A 8 14.66 32.88 32.82
C ASN A 8 14.42 32.47 31.36
N PRO A 9 15.12 31.45 30.84
CA PRO A 9 14.83 30.91 29.51
C PRO A 9 13.36 30.49 29.41
N ILE A 10 12.74 30.78 28.26
CA ILE A 10 11.38 30.36 27.94
C ILE A 10 11.48 29.16 26.99
N ASP A 11 10.73 28.10 27.28
CA ASP A 11 10.62 26.97 26.36
C ASP A 11 9.79 27.36 25.14
N LEU A 12 10.39 27.21 23.96
CA LEU A 12 9.72 27.40 22.67
C LEU A 12 9.49 26.04 22.02
N TYR A 13 8.22 25.70 21.77
CA TYR A 13 7.83 24.49 21.07
C TYR A 13 7.39 24.82 19.64
N ILE A 14 8.02 24.17 18.66
CA ILE A 14 7.65 24.26 17.24
C ILE A 14 7.18 22.88 16.81
N TYR A 15 5.97 22.81 16.26
CA TYR A 15 5.39 21.60 15.69
C TYR A 15 5.35 21.72 14.18
N VAL A 16 5.95 20.76 13.49
CA VAL A 16 5.86 20.64 12.03
C VAL A 16 4.67 19.75 11.71
N ILE A 17 3.76 20.25 10.88
CA ILE A 17 2.57 19.52 10.44
C ILE A 17 2.90 18.83 9.12
N ASP A 18 2.57 17.55 9.05
CA ASP A 18 2.73 16.73 7.86
C ASP A 18 1.80 17.18 6.71
N MET A 19 2.32 17.10 5.49
CA MET A 19 1.60 17.37 4.24
C MET A 19 1.87 16.21 3.29
N ASN A 20 0.94 15.93 2.36
CA ASN A 20 1.14 14.88 1.37
C ASN A 20 2.18 15.32 0.32
N ASP A 21 3.46 15.08 0.59
CA ASP A 21 4.58 15.41 -0.27
C ASP A 21 5.46 14.21 -0.66
N ASN A 22 5.19 13.04 -0.08
CA ASN A 22 5.72 11.76 -0.53
C ASN A 22 4.66 11.02 -1.35
N ARG A 23 5.12 10.10 -2.21
CA ARG A 23 4.22 9.24 -3.00
C ARG A 23 4.38 7.80 -2.50
N PRO A 24 3.34 6.97 -2.58
CA PRO A 24 3.49 5.56 -2.22
C PRO A 24 4.47 4.85 -3.15
N GLU A 25 5.37 4.04 -2.58
CA GLU A 25 6.33 3.23 -3.31
C GLU A 25 6.14 1.74 -3.00
N PHE A 26 6.01 0.91 -4.04
CA PHE A 26 5.96 -0.55 -3.87
C PHE A 26 7.28 -1.07 -3.32
N ARG A 27 7.20 -2.04 -2.39
CA ARG A 27 8.41 -2.65 -1.78
C ARG A 27 9.23 -3.45 -2.76
N ASN A 28 8.58 -4.04 -3.78
CA ASN A 28 9.24 -4.77 -4.85
C ASN A 28 8.77 -4.24 -6.21
N GLN A 29 9.66 -4.24 -7.19
CA GLN A 29 9.29 -3.92 -8.58
C GLN A 29 8.42 -5.01 -9.21
N VAL A 30 8.60 -6.27 -8.79
CA VAL A 30 7.86 -7.44 -9.29
C VAL A 30 7.46 -8.32 -8.10
N TYR A 31 6.21 -8.77 -8.11
CA TYR A 31 5.68 -9.76 -7.18
C TYR A 31 5.32 -11.02 -7.96
N ASN A 32 5.76 -12.18 -7.45
CA ASN A 32 5.44 -13.48 -8.03
C ASN A 32 4.47 -14.20 -7.08
N GLY A 33 3.36 -14.65 -7.63
CA GLY A 33 2.36 -15.46 -6.93
C GLY A 33 1.96 -16.65 -7.79
N SER A 34 1.39 -17.66 -7.15
CA SER A 34 0.88 -18.87 -7.81
C SER A 34 -0.44 -19.27 -7.17
N VAL A 35 -1.31 -19.88 -7.96
CA VAL A 35 -2.58 -20.41 -7.51
C VAL A 35 -2.88 -21.67 -8.31
N ASP A 36 -3.44 -22.68 -7.65
CA ASP A 36 -3.76 -23.94 -8.30
C ASP A 36 -4.88 -23.75 -9.33
N GLU A 37 -4.80 -24.49 -10.43
CA GLU A 37 -5.91 -24.61 -11.37
C GLU A 37 -7.19 -25.12 -10.69
N GLY A 38 -8.35 -24.79 -11.26
CA GLY A 38 -9.64 -25.16 -10.65
C GLY A 38 -9.94 -24.47 -9.30
N SER A 39 -9.09 -23.54 -8.85
CA SER A 39 -9.33 -22.74 -7.63
C SER A 39 -10.68 -22.05 -7.67
N LYS A 40 -11.38 -22.09 -6.53
CA LYS A 40 -12.68 -21.43 -6.36
C LYS A 40 -12.49 -19.90 -6.31
N PRO A 41 -13.52 -19.11 -6.63
CA PRO A 41 -13.54 -17.68 -6.33
C PRO A 41 -13.27 -17.43 -4.84
N GLY A 42 -12.47 -16.40 -4.55
CA GLY A 42 -12.04 -16.02 -3.21
C GLY A 42 -10.77 -16.74 -2.73
N THR A 43 -10.15 -17.60 -3.53
CA THR A 43 -8.85 -18.21 -3.21
C THR A 43 -7.78 -17.13 -3.18
N TYR A 44 -7.01 -17.09 -2.09
CA TYR A 44 -5.85 -16.22 -1.93
C TYR A 44 -4.74 -16.59 -2.92
N VAL A 45 -4.15 -15.58 -3.56
CA VAL A 45 -3.07 -15.75 -4.55
C VAL A 45 -1.76 -15.20 -4.02
N MET A 46 -1.74 -13.92 -3.65
CA MET A 46 -0.55 -13.24 -3.14
C MET A 46 -0.91 -11.93 -2.44
N HIS A 47 0.10 -11.29 -1.84
CA HIS A 47 0.00 -9.99 -1.20
C HIS A 47 1.04 -9.04 -1.80
N VAL A 48 0.62 -7.81 -2.11
CA VAL A 48 1.51 -6.70 -2.48
C VAL A 48 1.53 -5.64 -1.41
N SER A 49 2.64 -4.93 -1.28
CA SER A 49 2.80 -3.88 -0.27
C SER A 49 3.51 -2.66 -0.84
N ALA A 50 2.98 -1.49 -0.52
CA ALA A 50 3.63 -0.21 -0.74
C ALA A 50 3.73 0.56 0.58
N PHE A 51 4.62 1.54 0.60
CA PHE A 51 4.86 2.41 1.74
C PHE A 51 4.88 3.86 1.28
N ASP A 52 4.23 4.72 2.06
CA ASP A 52 4.32 6.17 1.93
C ASP A 52 5.03 6.71 3.18
N ALA A 53 5.94 7.66 3.00
CA ALA A 53 6.78 8.21 4.06
C ALA A 53 6.08 9.33 4.86
N ASP A 54 4.93 9.81 4.40
CA ASP A 54 4.08 10.76 5.12
C ASP A 54 3.50 10.17 6.42
N ASP A 55 2.92 11.03 7.26
CA ASP A 55 2.30 10.63 8.53
C ASP A 55 1.19 9.58 8.32
N ASN A 56 1.47 8.34 8.76
CA ASN A 56 0.59 7.19 8.66
C ASN A 56 -0.61 7.21 9.60
N THR A 57 -0.68 8.19 10.52
CA THR A 57 -1.86 8.45 11.34
C THR A 57 -2.89 9.32 10.61
N THR A 58 -2.49 9.95 9.50
CA THR A 58 -3.34 10.75 8.63
C THR A 58 -3.61 10.04 7.30
N ALA A 59 -4.47 10.61 6.47
CA ALA A 59 -4.69 10.10 5.12
C ALA A 59 -3.49 10.28 4.17
N ASN A 60 -2.48 11.09 4.55
CA ASN A 60 -1.32 11.35 3.70
C ASN A 60 -0.47 10.08 3.56
N GLY A 61 -0.16 9.39 4.66
CA GLY A 61 0.56 8.12 4.66
C GLY A 61 -0.30 6.88 4.34
N MET A 62 -1.60 7.04 4.05
CA MET A 62 -2.50 5.91 3.78
C MET A 62 -2.45 5.46 2.33
N VAL A 63 -2.03 4.21 2.12
CA VAL A 63 -1.93 3.60 0.80
C VAL A 63 -3.25 2.93 0.40
N ARG A 64 -3.65 3.06 -0.88
CA ARG A 64 -4.74 2.28 -1.49
C ARG A 64 -4.32 1.57 -2.78
N TYR A 65 -4.82 0.35 -2.96
CA TYR A 65 -4.47 -0.51 -4.08
C TYR A 65 -5.59 -0.68 -5.11
N ARG A 66 -5.21 -0.81 -6.39
CA ARG A 66 -6.11 -1.16 -7.50
C ARG A 66 -5.33 -1.88 -8.60
N ILE A 67 -5.93 -2.90 -9.21
CA ILE A 67 -5.43 -3.52 -10.43
C ILE A 67 -5.83 -2.65 -11.63
N LEU A 68 -4.85 -2.25 -12.44
CA LEU A 68 -5.09 -1.42 -13.63
C LEU A 68 -5.38 -2.25 -14.89
N SER A 69 -4.78 -3.44 -15.00
CA SER A 69 -4.93 -4.34 -16.14
C SER A 69 -4.63 -5.78 -15.74
N GLN A 70 -5.25 -6.75 -16.40
CA GLN A 70 -4.96 -8.17 -16.28
C GLN A 70 -4.75 -8.76 -17.67
N THR A 71 -3.70 -9.56 -17.81
CA THR A 71 -3.37 -10.24 -19.07
C THR A 71 -2.95 -11.68 -18.76
N PRO A 72 -3.45 -12.68 -19.51
CA PRO A 72 -4.40 -12.59 -20.62
C PRO A 72 -5.84 -12.25 -20.16
N HIS A 73 -6.72 -11.86 -21.09
CA HIS A 73 -8.16 -11.61 -20.83
C HIS A 73 -9.03 -12.88 -20.98
N SER A 74 -8.41 -14.05 -21.01
CA SER A 74 -9.05 -15.36 -21.11
C SER A 74 -8.88 -16.11 -19.79
N PRO A 75 -9.86 -16.90 -19.32
CA PRO A 75 -11.17 -17.12 -19.95
C PRO A 75 -12.10 -15.90 -19.87
N ILE A 76 -11.87 -14.98 -18.92
CA ILE A 76 -12.55 -13.69 -18.82
C ILE A 76 -11.56 -12.57 -18.41
N PRO A 77 -11.86 -11.28 -18.68
CA PRO A 77 -10.92 -10.18 -18.43
C PRO A 77 -10.51 -9.93 -16.97
N ASN A 78 -11.35 -10.31 -16.00
CA ASN A 78 -11.14 -10.04 -14.58
C ASN A 78 -11.16 -11.36 -13.81
N MET A 79 -10.02 -12.05 -13.76
CA MET A 79 -9.87 -13.30 -13.01
C MET A 79 -9.48 -13.07 -11.55
N PHE A 80 -8.89 -11.89 -11.26
CA PHE A 80 -8.40 -11.52 -9.94
C PHE A 80 -8.99 -10.19 -9.46
N THR A 81 -9.01 -9.97 -8.15
CA THR A 81 -9.26 -8.66 -7.53
C THR A 81 -8.22 -8.41 -6.44
N ILE A 82 -8.07 -7.14 -6.04
CA ILE A 82 -7.20 -6.72 -4.95
C ILE A 82 -8.02 -6.03 -3.86
N ASN A 83 -7.75 -6.34 -2.61
CA ASN A 83 -8.26 -5.57 -1.48
C ASN A 83 -7.55 -4.21 -1.46
N SER A 84 -8.34 -3.12 -1.52
CA SER A 84 -7.80 -1.78 -1.62
C SER A 84 -7.03 -1.30 -0.40
N GLU A 85 -7.22 -1.91 0.77
CA GLU A 85 -6.57 -1.52 2.02
C GLU A 85 -5.40 -2.44 2.35
N THR A 86 -5.56 -3.74 2.13
CA THR A 86 -4.54 -4.73 2.53
C THR A 86 -3.57 -5.08 1.40
N GLY A 87 -3.93 -4.88 0.13
CA GLY A 87 -3.10 -5.30 -0.99
C GLY A 87 -3.15 -6.81 -1.28
N ASP A 88 -4.07 -7.55 -0.65
CA ASP A 88 -4.27 -8.97 -0.92
C ASP A 88 -4.98 -9.19 -2.25
N ILE A 89 -4.45 -10.10 -3.05
CA ILE A 89 -4.99 -10.49 -4.35
C ILE A 89 -5.65 -11.86 -4.21
N VAL A 90 -6.90 -11.94 -4.67
CA VAL A 90 -7.71 -13.18 -4.65
C VAL A 90 -8.34 -13.43 -6.02
N THR A 91 -8.68 -14.68 -6.30
CA THR A 91 -9.48 -15.04 -7.48
C THR A 91 -10.91 -14.52 -7.35
N VAL A 92 -11.55 -14.16 -8.46
CA VAL A 92 -12.97 -13.76 -8.49
C VAL A 92 -13.84 -14.66 -9.35
N ALA A 93 -13.24 -15.50 -10.19
CA ALA A 93 -13.93 -16.43 -11.07
C ALA A 93 -13.22 -17.78 -11.09
N ALA A 94 -13.98 -18.83 -11.41
CA ALA A 94 -13.42 -20.13 -11.77
C ALA A 94 -12.94 -20.13 -13.22
N GLY A 95 -12.18 -21.16 -13.61
CA GLY A 95 -11.70 -21.34 -14.99
C GLY A 95 -10.21 -21.07 -15.19
N LEU A 96 -9.43 -21.04 -14.09
CA LEU A 96 -7.98 -21.22 -14.18
C LEU A 96 -7.70 -22.66 -14.60
N ASP A 97 -6.91 -22.82 -15.65
CA ASP A 97 -6.65 -24.09 -16.33
C ASP A 97 -5.17 -24.14 -16.72
N CYS A 98 -4.48 -25.21 -16.33
CA CYS A 98 -3.07 -25.45 -16.66
C CYS A 98 -2.97 -26.79 -17.41
N GLU A 99 -2.55 -26.74 -18.68
CA GLU A 99 -2.41 -27.94 -19.53
C GLU A 99 -1.28 -28.88 -19.11
#